data_AF-A0A7K4A0T4-F1
#
_entry.id   AF-A0A7K4A0T4-F1
#
_cell.length_a   1.000
_cell.length_b   1.000
_cell.length_c   1.000
_cell.angle_alpha   90.00
_cell.angle_beta   90.00
_cell.angle_gamma   90.00
#
_symmetry.space_group_name_H-M   'P 1'
#
loop_
_entity.id
_entity.type
_entity.pdbx_description
1 polymer ?
#
loop_
_entity_poly.entity_id
_entity_poly.type
_entity_poly.pdbx_seq_one_letter_code
_entity_poly.pdbx_strand_id
1 'polypeptide(L)'
;MAGQFCESCGAQLKEGDKFCEQCGAVIAAVSPAPVSGAVPADAVQKEKNPWISTILSFFFPGLGSIYNGDTVKGVAIYIGAIIGMFLFIVPGVIVWLYGMYDAYTTAKKMNEGIIPYKEANIMVIIGFIVAVLVIGAIALVFGMGL
;
A
#
# COMPACT_ATOMS: atom_id res chain seq x y z
N MET A 1 40.27 6.04 24.47
CA MET A 1 39.87 7.47 24.50
C MET A 1 39.76 7.92 23.04
N ALA A 2 38.58 7.82 22.44
CA ALA A 2 38.36 8.33 21.09
C ALA A 2 37.91 9.79 21.22
N GLY A 3 38.85 10.72 21.07
CA GLY A 3 38.52 12.15 21.11
C GLY A 3 37.68 12.52 19.88
N GLN A 4 36.57 13.23 20.09
CA GLN A 4 35.85 13.86 18.98
C GLN A 4 36.61 15.14 18.59
N PHE A 5 36.71 15.42 17.30
CA PHE A 5 37.28 16.67 16.79
C PHE A 5 36.16 17.56 16.27
N CYS A 6 36.29 18.87 16.44
CA CYS A 6 35.35 19.85 15.94
C CYS A 6 35.37 19.85 14.41
N GLU A 7 34.24 19.60 13.76
CA GLU A 7 34.14 19.59 12.29
C GLU A 7 34.40 20.97 11.66
N SER A 8 34.22 22.05 12.43
CA SER A 8 34.34 23.42 11.93
C SER A 8 35.78 23.95 11.97
N CYS A 9 36.67 23.42 12.82
CA CYS A 9 38.04 23.92 12.97
C CYS A 9 39.12 22.87 13.29
N GLY A 10 38.73 21.62 13.54
CA GLY A 10 39.65 20.52 13.84
C GLY A 10 40.16 20.43 15.27
N ALA A 11 39.71 21.30 16.19
CA ALA A 11 40.11 21.25 17.60
C ALA A 11 39.55 20.01 18.32
N GLN A 12 40.30 19.46 19.27
CA GLN A 12 39.88 18.29 20.05
C GLN A 12 38.86 18.71 21.12
N LEU A 13 37.71 18.03 21.17
CA LEU A 13 36.58 18.36 22.04
C LEU A 13 36.61 17.53 23.32
N LYS A 14 36.23 18.15 24.45
CA LYS A 14 36.09 17.45 25.74
C LYS A 14 34.67 16.88 25.85
N GLU A 15 34.53 15.78 26.58
CA GLU A 15 33.22 15.16 26.82
C GLU A 15 32.30 16.14 27.58
N GLY A 16 31.18 16.52 26.95
CA GLY A 16 30.17 17.42 27.55
C GLY A 16 30.18 18.87 27.06
N ASP A 17 31.08 19.23 26.14
CA ASP A 17 31.14 20.58 25.57
C ASP A 17 29.92 20.83 24.66
N LYS A 18 29.13 21.86 24.98
CA LYS A 18 28.01 22.33 24.15
C LYS A 18 28.48 23.20 22.98
N PHE A 19 29.70 23.73 23.07
CA PHE A 19 30.32 24.64 22.10
C PHE A 19 31.83 24.41 22.07
N CYS A 20 32.45 24.59 20.91
CA CYS A 20 33.90 24.49 20.75
C CYS A 20 34.58 25.72 21.37
N GLU A 21 35.44 25.51 22.37
CA GLU A 21 36.19 26.58 23.06
C GLU A 21 37.18 27.33 22.14
N GLN A 22 37.51 26.78 20.96
CA GLN A 22 38.50 27.36 20.05
C GLN A 22 37.90 28.19 18.91
N CYS A 23 36.71 27.85 18.41
CA CYS A 23 36.09 28.56 17.28
C CYS A 23 34.66 29.04 17.55
N GLY A 24 34.06 28.66 18.68
CA GLY A 24 32.69 29.03 19.04
C GLY A 24 31.60 28.23 18.31
N ALA A 25 31.96 27.23 17.49
CA ALA A 25 30.98 26.37 16.82
C ALA A 25 30.12 25.62 17.85
N VAL A 26 28.81 25.56 17.61
CA VAL A 26 27.88 24.82 18.47
C VAL A 26 28.08 23.32 18.23
N ILE A 27 28.44 22.59 19.27
CA ILE A 27 28.55 21.14 19.22
C ILE A 27 27.23 20.65 19.79
N ALA A 28 26.24 20.49 18.92
CA ALA A 28 25.04 19.76 19.30
C ALA A 28 25.53 18.38 19.74
N ALA A 29 25.38 18.07 21.03
CA ALA A 29 25.70 16.75 21.56
C ALA A 29 25.06 15.74 20.61
N VAL A 30 25.88 15.10 19.80
CA VAL A 30 25.48 13.95 19.02
C VAL A 30 25.36 12.85 20.06
N SER A 31 24.31 12.93 20.89
CA SER A 31 23.58 11.75 21.25
C SER A 31 23.40 11.03 19.92
N PRO A 32 23.83 9.77 19.77
CA PRO A 32 23.35 8.98 18.66
C PRO A 32 21.84 8.92 18.86
N ALA A 33 21.13 9.94 18.35
CA ALA A 33 19.84 9.72 17.79
C ALA A 33 20.05 8.48 16.94
N PRO A 34 19.20 7.45 17.08
CA PRO A 34 19.17 6.46 16.05
C PRO A 34 18.79 7.26 14.78
N VAL A 35 19.80 7.58 13.98
CA VAL A 35 19.75 7.23 12.58
C VAL A 35 19.59 5.71 12.55
N SER A 36 18.41 5.22 12.98
CA SER A 36 17.74 4.11 12.35
C SER A 36 17.45 4.65 10.95
N GLY A 37 18.41 4.65 10.04
CA GLY A 37 19.28 3.52 9.78
C GLY A 37 18.64 2.82 8.60
N ALA A 38 19.49 2.50 7.63
CA ALA A 38 19.26 1.61 6.51
C ALA A 38 17.84 1.05 6.45
N VAL A 39 17.10 1.39 5.40
CA VAL A 39 16.02 0.52 4.93
C VAL A 39 16.61 -0.89 4.98
N PRO A 40 16.07 -1.82 5.80
CA PRO A 40 16.65 -3.14 5.92
C PRO A 40 16.69 -3.71 4.51
N ALA A 41 17.90 -4.01 4.03
CA ALA A 41 18.13 -4.64 2.74
C ALA A 41 17.50 -6.06 2.65
N ASP A 42 16.82 -6.48 3.73
CA ASP A 42 16.16 -7.78 3.90
C ASP A 42 14.63 -7.72 3.90
N ALA A 43 14.00 -6.57 3.67
CA ALA A 43 12.60 -6.59 3.23
C ALA A 43 12.59 -6.95 1.74
N VAL A 44 12.73 -8.24 1.43
CA VAL A 44 12.31 -8.80 0.15
C VAL A 44 10.79 -8.57 0.06
N GLN A 45 10.39 -7.35 -0.24
CA GLN A 45 8.99 -7.01 -0.42
C GLN A 45 8.55 -7.72 -1.69
N LYS A 46 7.71 -8.74 -1.51
CA LYS A 46 7.18 -9.56 -2.58
C LYS A 46 6.43 -8.66 -3.55
N GLU A 47 7.03 -8.39 -4.71
CA GLU A 47 6.41 -7.57 -5.75
C GLU A 47 5.02 -8.11 -6.10
N LYS A 48 4.03 -7.22 -6.17
CA LYS A 48 2.69 -7.59 -6.63
C LYS A 48 2.71 -7.59 -8.15
N ASN A 49 2.12 -8.60 -8.79
CA ASN A 49 2.00 -8.58 -10.25
C ASN A 49 0.80 -7.70 -10.66
N PRO A 50 1.02 -6.54 -11.33
CA PRO A 50 -0.08 -5.63 -11.68
C PRO A 50 -1.08 -6.24 -12.66
N TRP A 51 -0.61 -7.14 -13.54
CA TRP A 51 -1.47 -7.84 -14.50
C TRP A 51 -2.40 -8.83 -13.79
N ILE A 52 -1.90 -9.57 -12.80
CA ILE A 52 -2.73 -10.47 -12.00
C ILE A 52 -3.82 -9.65 -11.29
N SER A 53 -3.45 -8.53 -10.65
CA SER A 53 -4.42 -7.64 -9.97
C SER A 53 -5.51 -7.12 -10.93
N THR A 54 -5.14 -6.78 -12.16
CA THR A 54 -6.07 -6.29 -13.19
C THR A 54 -7.03 -7.39 -13.67
N ILE A 55 -6.50 -8.58 -13.98
CA ILE A 55 -7.30 -9.73 -14.42
C ILE A 55 -8.28 -10.15 -13.32
N LEU A 56 -7.86 -10.09 -12.05
CA LEU A 56 -8.74 -10.34 -10.92
C LEU A 56 -9.92 -9.35 -10.89
N SER A 57 -9.65 -8.05 -11.05
CA SER A 57 -10.70 -7.02 -11.14
C SER A 57 -11.61 -7.14 -12.37
N PHE A 58 -11.10 -7.69 -13.48
CA PHE A 58 -11.91 -7.95 -14.68
C PHE A 58 -13.02 -8.96 -14.40
N PHE A 59 -12.68 -10.14 -13.87
CA PHE A 59 -13.68 -11.17 -13.58
C PHE A 59 -14.57 -10.85 -12.38
N PHE A 60 -14.02 -10.18 -11.37
CA PHE A 60 -14.71 -9.84 -10.15
C PHE A 60 -14.43 -8.37 -9.82
N PRO A 61 -15.41 -7.45 -10.04
CA PRO A 61 -15.22 -6.04 -9.73
C PRO A 61 -14.70 -5.85 -8.30
N GLY A 62 -13.62 -5.08 -8.13
CA GLY A 62 -13.02 -4.80 -6.82
C GLY A 62 -12.03 -5.85 -6.29
N LEU A 63 -11.95 -7.05 -6.89
CA LEU A 63 -11.07 -8.12 -6.41
C LEU A 63 -9.58 -7.76 -6.50
N GLY A 64 -9.15 -7.03 -7.53
CA GLY A 64 -7.76 -6.55 -7.66
C GLY A 64 -7.36 -5.59 -6.53
N SER A 65 -8.26 -4.71 -6.09
CA SER A 65 -7.99 -3.84 -4.95
C SER A 65 -7.92 -4.64 -3.63
N ILE A 66 -8.69 -5.74 -3.48
CA ILE A 66 -8.55 -6.68 -2.36
C ILE A 66 -7.22 -7.43 -2.42
N TYR A 67 -6.77 -7.86 -3.61
CA TYR A 67 -5.45 -8.47 -3.83
C TYR A 67 -4.30 -7.50 -3.48
N ASN A 68 -4.51 -6.21 -3.72
CA ASN A 68 -3.56 -5.17 -3.31
C ASN A 68 -3.56 -4.93 -1.79
N GLY A 69 -4.46 -5.56 -1.02
CA GLY A 69 -4.58 -5.38 0.43
C GLY A 69 -5.52 -4.23 0.83
N ASP A 70 -6.19 -3.57 -0.12
CA ASP A 70 -7.16 -2.50 0.11
C ASP A 70 -8.60 -3.06 0.09
N THR A 71 -8.96 -3.87 1.09
CA THR A 71 -10.27 -4.56 1.16
C THR A 71 -11.46 -3.60 1.09
N VAL A 72 -11.40 -2.49 1.82
CA VAL A 72 -12.49 -1.50 1.86
C VAL A 72 -12.74 -0.90 0.48
N LYS A 73 -11.68 -0.53 -0.26
CA LYS A 73 -11.81 -0.02 -1.62
C LYS A 73 -12.40 -1.07 -2.55
N GLY A 74 -11.90 -2.30 -2.47
CA GLY A 74 -12.38 -3.41 -3.30
C GLY A 74 -13.87 -3.68 -3.11
N VAL A 75 -14.34 -3.74 -1.85
CA VAL A 75 -15.77 -3.92 -1.55
C VAL A 75 -16.59 -2.72 -2.03
N ALA A 76 -16.10 -1.49 -1.86
CA ALA A 76 -16.79 -0.29 -2.34
C ALA A 76 -16.93 -0.28 -3.88
N ILE A 77 -15.88 -0.65 -4.61
CA ILE A 77 -15.90 -0.78 -6.08
C ILE A 77 -16.89 -1.87 -6.49
N TYR A 78 -16.90 -3.01 -5.79
CA TYR A 78 -17.85 -4.10 -6.08
C TYR A 78 -19.31 -3.64 -5.92
N ILE A 79 -19.66 -3.07 -4.77
CA ILE A 79 -21.01 -2.56 -4.50
C ILE A 79 -21.38 -1.48 -5.52
N GLY A 80 -20.47 -0.54 -5.80
CA GLY A 80 -20.68 0.50 -6.80
C GLY A 80 -20.92 -0.05 -8.21
N ALA A 81 -20.19 -1.10 -8.60
CA ALA A 81 -20.37 -1.75 -9.89
C ALA A 81 -21.72 -2.48 -9.98
N ILE A 82 -22.14 -3.18 -8.92
CA ILE A 82 -23.44 -3.86 -8.86
C ILE A 82 -24.60 -2.86 -8.90
N ILE A 83 -24.57 -1.83 -8.04
CA ILE A 83 -25.60 -0.78 -8.02
C ILE A 83 -25.63 -0.04 -9.36
N GLY A 84 -24.46 0.32 -9.88
CA GLY A 84 -24.33 0.97 -11.17
C GLY A 84 -24.97 0.12 -12.25
N MET A 85 -24.57 -1.15 -12.39
CA MET A 85 -25.09 -2.04 -13.42
C MET A 85 -26.59 -2.34 -13.26
N PHE A 86 -27.10 -2.41 -12.03
CA PHE A 86 -28.51 -2.63 -11.74
C PHE A 86 -29.39 -1.41 -12.08
N LEU A 87 -28.94 -0.20 -11.73
CA LEU A 87 -29.69 1.02 -12.04
C LEU A 87 -29.56 1.39 -13.53
N PHE A 88 -28.34 1.40 -14.06
CA PHE A 88 -28.00 1.79 -15.43
C PHE A 88 -26.69 1.14 -15.90
N ILE A 89 -26.73 0.37 -16.99
CA ILE A 89 -25.57 -0.39 -17.51
C ILE A 89 -24.31 0.48 -17.68
N VAL A 90 -24.45 1.70 -18.24
CA VAL A 90 -23.30 2.57 -18.56
C VAL A 90 -22.52 2.99 -17.30
N PRO A 91 -23.13 3.58 -16.25
CA PRO A 91 -22.47 3.81 -14.96
C PRO A 91 -21.81 2.58 -14.35
N GLY A 92 -22.47 1.41 -14.43
CA GLY A 92 -21.90 0.15 -13.93
C GLY A 92 -20.58 -0.22 -14.61
N VAL A 93 -20.57 -0.13 -15.95
CA VAL A 93 -19.35 -0.39 -16.74
C VAL A 93 -18.25 0.62 -16.40
N ILE A 94 -18.58 1.90 -16.22
CA ILE A 94 -17.59 2.93 -15.86
C ILE A 94 -16.92 2.59 -14.51
N VAL A 95 -17.70 2.25 -13.48
CA VAL A 95 -17.17 1.88 -12.16
C VAL A 95 -16.32 0.60 -12.25
N TRP A 96 -16.74 -0.37 -13.05
CA TRP A 96 -15.98 -1.60 -13.28
C TRP A 96 -14.63 -1.34 -13.95
N LEU A 97 -14.59 -0.53 -15.02
CA LEU A 97 -13.36 -0.12 -15.69
C LEU A 97 -12.45 0.68 -14.73
N TYR A 98 -13.03 1.58 -13.94
CA TYR A 98 -12.30 2.31 -12.91
C TYR A 98 -11.64 1.36 -11.90
N GLY A 99 -12.35 0.31 -11.46
CA GLY A 99 -11.82 -0.70 -10.55
C GLY A 99 -10.63 -1.48 -11.10
N MET A 100 -10.59 -1.74 -12.42
CA MET A 100 -9.42 -2.34 -13.08
C MET A 100 -8.22 -1.39 -13.09
N TYR A 101 -8.45 -0.12 -13.43
CA TYR A 101 -7.41 0.91 -13.45
C TYR A 101 -6.83 1.18 -12.05
N ASP A 102 -7.68 1.29 -11.02
CA ASP A 102 -7.27 1.46 -9.63
C ASP A 102 -6.41 0.28 -9.15
N ALA A 103 -6.83 -0.96 -9.45
CA ALA A 103 -6.09 -2.15 -9.09
C ALA A 103 -4.70 -2.21 -9.74
N TYR A 104 -4.60 -1.91 -11.05
CA TYR A 104 -3.33 -1.88 -11.77
C TYR A 104 -2.39 -0.82 -11.19
N THR A 105 -2.87 0.42 -11.08
CA THR A 105 -2.05 1.55 -10.66
C THR A 105 -1.62 1.43 -9.20
N THR A 106 -2.47 0.90 -8.33
CA THR A 106 -2.13 0.64 -6.93
C THR A 106 -1.05 -0.43 -6.80
N ALA A 107 -1.16 -1.55 -7.52
CA ALA A 107 -0.13 -2.59 -7.53
C ALA A 107 1.21 -2.05 -8.02
N LYS A 108 1.19 -1.26 -9.11
CA LYS A 108 2.39 -0.63 -9.66
C LYS A 108 3.03 0.35 -8.66
N LYS A 109 2.24 1.22 -8.03
CA LYS A 109 2.72 2.18 -7.03
C LYS A 109 3.31 1.50 -5.79
N MET A 110 2.81 0.32 -5.40
CA MET A 110 3.40 -0.48 -4.31
C MET A 110 4.77 -1.03 -4.70
N ASN A 111 4.92 -1.54 -5.93
CA ASN A 111 6.21 -2.03 -6.42
C ASN A 111 7.24 -0.90 -6.58
N GLU A 112 6.79 0.29 -6.98
CA GLU A 112 7.64 1.48 -7.11
C GLU A 112 7.98 2.14 -5.76
N GLY A 113 7.43 1.65 -4.64
CA GLY A 113 7.65 2.20 -3.30
C GLY A 113 6.98 3.55 -3.05
N ILE A 114 6.06 3.99 -3.92
CA ILE A 114 5.32 5.26 -3.80
C ILE A 114 4.30 5.19 -2.66
N ILE A 115 3.68 4.02 -2.46
CA ILE A 115 2.71 3.75 -1.39
C ILE A 115 3.15 2.52 -0.58
N PRO A 116 2.85 2.47 0.73
CA PRO A 116 3.28 1.36 1.58
C PRO A 116 2.65 0.04 1.11
N TYR A 117 3.45 -1.02 1.10
CA TYR A 117 2.99 -2.37 0.79
C TYR A 117 1.94 -2.84 1.80
N LYS A 118 0.86 -3.44 1.30
CA LYS A 118 -0.16 -4.11 2.12
C LYS A 118 -0.20 -5.60 1.81
N GLU A 119 -0.07 -6.39 2.86
CA GLU A 119 -0.20 -7.84 2.79
C GLU A 119 -1.62 -8.23 2.36
N ALA A 120 -1.72 -9.15 1.41
CA ALA A 120 -3.00 -9.67 0.97
C ALA A 120 -3.47 -10.77 1.92
N ASN A 121 -4.69 -10.65 2.47
CA ASN A 121 -5.26 -11.71 3.27
C ASN A 121 -5.99 -12.71 2.36
N ILE A 122 -5.40 -13.90 2.18
CA ILE A 122 -5.94 -14.97 1.33
C ILE A 122 -7.35 -15.38 1.78
N MET A 123 -7.64 -15.42 3.09
CA MET A 123 -8.97 -15.76 3.60
C MET A 123 -10.02 -14.74 3.14
N VAL A 124 -9.66 -13.46 3.08
CA VAL A 124 -10.55 -12.39 2.62
C VAL A 124 -10.81 -12.52 1.12
N ILE A 125 -9.78 -12.86 0.33
CA ILE A 125 -9.92 -13.08 -1.12
C ILE A 125 -10.87 -14.26 -1.40
N ILE A 126 -10.61 -15.41 -0.76
CA ILE A 126 -11.45 -16.61 -0.91
C ILE A 126 -12.87 -16.31 -0.44
N GLY A 127 -13.03 -15.71 0.74
CA GLY A 127 -14.33 -15.35 1.29
C GLY A 127 -15.12 -14.41 0.38
N PHE A 128 -14.44 -13.41 -0.22
CA PHE A 128 -15.06 -12.50 -1.18
C PHE A 128 -15.50 -13.23 -2.45
N ILE A 129 -14.65 -14.07 -3.04
CA ILE A 129 -15.02 -14.87 -4.23
C ILE A 129 -16.24 -15.75 -3.93
N VAL A 130 -16.22 -16.47 -2.81
CA VAL A 130 -17.35 -17.31 -2.38
C VAL A 130 -18.62 -16.48 -2.22
N ALA A 131 -18.53 -15.32 -1.57
CA ALA A 131 -19.67 -14.41 -1.42
C ALA A 131 -20.23 -13.96 -2.78
N VAL A 132 -19.37 -13.55 -3.72
CA VAL A 132 -19.82 -13.12 -5.07
C VAL A 132 -20.48 -14.27 -5.82
N LEU A 133 -19.91 -15.49 -5.76
CA LEU A 133 -20.49 -16.67 -6.42
C LEU A 133 -21.85 -17.05 -5.81
N VAL A 134 -21.99 -17.01 -4.49
CA VAL A 134 -23.26 -17.29 -3.80
C VAL A 134 -24.31 -16.25 -4.15
N ILE A 135 -23.96 -14.95 -4.12
CA ILE A 135 -24.87 -13.86 -4.50
C ILE A 135 -25.30 -14.01 -5.96
N GLY A 136 -24.36 -14.31 -6.87
CA GLY A 136 -24.65 -14.53 -8.28
C GLY A 136 -25.56 -15.75 -8.52
N ALA A 137 -25.32 -16.86 -7.81
CA ALA A 137 -26.17 -18.05 -7.88
C ALA A 137 -27.59 -17.77 -7.36
N ILE A 138 -27.72 -17.05 -6.24
CA ILE A 138 -29.01 -16.61 -5.70
C ILE A 138 -29.73 -15.74 -6.73
N ALA A 139 -29.07 -14.71 -7.26
CA ALA A 139 -29.65 -13.82 -8.27
C ALA A 139 -30.12 -14.57 -9.53
N LEU A 140 -29.35 -15.57 -9.99
CA LEU A 140 -29.75 -16.44 -11.11
C LEU A 140 -31.00 -17.28 -10.79
N VAL A 141 -31.01 -17.95 -9.64
CA VAL A 141 -32.14 -18.81 -9.22
C VAL A 141 -33.43 -18.00 -9.09
N PHE A 142 -33.39 -16.85 -8.41
CA PHE A 142 -34.56 -16.00 -8.23
C PHE A 142 -34.95 -15.24 -9.51
N GLY A 143 -33.98 -14.85 -10.35
CA GLY A 143 -34.23 -14.17 -11.61
C GLY A 143 -34.84 -15.07 -12.69
N MET A 144 -34.50 -16.36 -12.71
CA MET A 144 -35.11 -17.34 -13.62
C MET A 144 -36.48 -17.84 -13.16
N GLY A 145 -36.84 -17.64 -11.89
CA GLY A 145 -38.11 -18.06 -11.31
C GLY A 145 -39.23 -17.01 -11.35
N LEU A 146 -38.95 -15.83 -11.91
CA LEU A 146 -39.86 -14.69 -12.09
C LEU A 146 -40.38 -14.59 -13.53
#